data_AF-A0A927MLT4-F1
#
_entry.id   AF-A0A927MLT4-F1
#
_cell.length_a   1.000
_cell.length_b   1.000
_cell.length_c   1.000
_cell.angle_alpha   90.00
_cell.angle_beta   90.00
_cell.angle_gamma   90.00
#
_symmetry.space_group_name_H-M   'P 1'
#
loop_
_entity.id
_entity.type
_entity.pdbx_description
1 polymer ?
#
loop_
_entity_poly.entity_id
_entity_poly.type
_entity_poly.pdbx_seq_one_letter_code
_entity_poly.pdbx_strand_id
1 'polypeptide(L)'
;MQNTHEIVSTSNQVTNIKNNEVLSLIQKSLINVREDLQDNTYIEEALRVLPVGGYRSAIGAFWNAVVDDLRNKIIFRSLTMFNKEVELGREIKSYDDFQNFVNDDQLIEGAYKIGVIGWEASKILKHAKETRHIFSGHPKSTDPSVIKVFAMMDDCIKYVLNVDYPMQIIDIDEYIGNLATEAYDRSSIGIENALGDLPERYKNELINRLLSSYIHHNSSTIIRSNIEFCSPILWRVLAKPIKVQTVRRIDQEIVKGNLATINLAFSFIEIVNANEYLTLNAKKYKIEPLIHRTRDIRIAQAPNPY
;
A
#
# COMPACT_ATOMS: atom_id res chain seq x y z
N MET A 1 56.29 33.52 -0.56
CA MET A 1 54.92 34.03 -0.41
C MET A 1 54.07 33.97 -1.70
N GLN A 2 54.61 33.55 -2.86
CA GLN A 2 53.82 33.43 -4.11
C GLN A 2 53.01 32.12 -4.25
N ASN A 3 53.44 31.00 -3.65
CA ASN A 3 52.74 29.71 -3.78
C ASN A 3 51.35 29.65 -3.10
N THR A 4 51.08 30.47 -2.09
CA THR A 4 49.82 30.38 -1.33
C THR A 4 48.64 31.00 -2.09
N HIS A 5 48.89 32.01 -2.95
CA HIS A 5 47.84 32.65 -3.75
C HIS A 5 47.46 31.85 -5.00
N GLU A 6 48.42 31.18 -5.66
CA GLU A 6 48.12 30.30 -6.79
C GLU A 6 47.27 29.11 -6.36
N ILE A 7 47.63 28.40 -5.29
CA ILE A 7 46.91 27.21 -4.81
C ILE A 7 45.44 27.53 -4.41
N VAL A 8 45.19 28.69 -3.82
CA VAL A 8 43.83 29.14 -3.44
C VAL A 8 43.01 29.54 -4.68
N SER A 9 43.65 30.11 -5.71
CA SER A 9 42.97 30.46 -6.96
C SER A 9 42.58 29.22 -7.79
N THR A 10 43.43 28.19 -7.83
CA THR A 10 43.13 26.93 -8.52
C THR A 10 42.08 26.11 -7.78
N SER A 11 42.11 26.08 -6.44
CA SER A 11 41.08 25.38 -5.64
C SER A 11 39.70 26.01 -5.80
N ASN A 12 39.62 27.35 -5.83
CA ASN A 12 38.37 28.07 -6.07
C ASN A 12 37.83 27.83 -7.48
N GLN A 13 38.68 27.81 -8.51
CA GLN A 13 38.25 27.49 -9.88
C GLN A 13 37.75 26.05 -10.03
N VAL A 14 38.44 25.06 -9.46
CA VAL A 14 38.03 23.65 -9.50
C VAL A 14 36.71 23.42 -8.75
N THR A 15 36.50 24.12 -7.63
CA THR A 15 35.24 24.07 -6.87
C THR A 15 34.08 24.66 -7.67
N ASN A 16 34.33 25.75 -8.42
CA ASN A 16 33.32 26.40 -9.25
C ASN A 16 32.92 25.55 -10.48
N ILE A 17 33.88 24.87 -11.12
CA ILE A 17 33.63 23.96 -12.24
C ILE A 17 32.79 22.76 -11.78
N LYS A 18 33.14 22.13 -10.64
CA LYS A 18 32.36 21.02 -10.07
C LYS A 18 30.94 21.43 -9.69
N ASN A 19 30.75 22.64 -9.15
CA ASN A 19 29.42 23.15 -8.83
C ASN A 19 28.55 23.31 -10.10
N ASN A 20 29.12 23.83 -11.19
CA ASN A 20 28.41 23.98 -12.45
C ASN A 20 28.00 22.64 -13.07
N GLU A 21 28.85 21.62 -12.99
CA GLU A 21 28.52 20.26 -13.45
C GLU A 21 27.35 19.68 -12.64
N VAL A 22 27.38 19.78 -11.30
CA VAL A 22 26.31 19.27 -10.44
C VAL A 22 24.99 20.03 -10.67
N LEU A 23 25.04 21.35 -10.87
CA LEU A 23 23.86 22.12 -11.25
C LEU A 23 23.25 21.66 -12.57
N SER A 24 24.09 21.32 -13.56
CA SER A 24 23.61 20.75 -14.83
C SER A 24 22.96 19.37 -14.65
N LEU A 25 23.44 18.57 -13.69
CA LEU A 25 22.83 17.28 -13.36
C LEU A 25 21.48 17.46 -12.67
N ILE A 26 21.35 18.43 -11.76
CA ILE A 26 20.07 18.79 -11.14
C ILE A 26 19.06 19.22 -12.22
N GLN A 27 19.45 20.06 -13.16
CA GLN A 27 18.57 20.47 -14.27
C GLN A 27 18.13 19.29 -15.13
N LYS A 28 19.02 18.32 -15.37
CA LYS A 28 18.68 17.10 -16.12
C LYS A 28 17.75 16.17 -15.34
N SER A 29 17.94 16.01 -14.03
CA SER A 29 17.08 15.12 -13.24
C SER A 29 15.65 15.63 -13.17
N LEU A 30 15.43 16.94 -13.25
CA LEU A 30 14.11 17.56 -13.27
C LEU A 30 13.28 17.24 -14.52
N ILE A 31 13.89 16.80 -15.61
CA ILE A 31 13.16 16.27 -16.78
C ILE A 31 12.33 15.05 -16.38
N ASN A 32 12.75 14.33 -15.34
CA ASN A 32 12.02 13.17 -14.80
C ASN A 32 10.94 13.57 -13.78
N VAL A 33 10.69 14.85 -13.51
CA VAL A 33 9.52 15.23 -12.73
C VAL A 33 8.28 15.08 -13.61
N ARG A 34 7.20 14.52 -13.05
CA ARG A 34 5.94 14.37 -13.79
C ARG A 34 5.46 15.72 -14.33
N GLU A 35 4.82 15.66 -15.49
CA GLU A 35 4.37 16.85 -16.24
C GLU A 35 3.45 17.76 -15.40
N ASP A 36 2.59 17.18 -14.57
CA ASP A 36 1.67 17.91 -13.67
C ASP A 36 2.37 18.72 -12.57
N LEU A 37 3.65 18.44 -12.29
CA LEU A 37 4.45 19.09 -11.26
C LEU A 37 5.54 20.00 -11.80
N GLN A 38 5.68 20.14 -13.12
CA GLN A 38 6.76 20.96 -13.70
C GLN A 38 6.64 22.45 -13.30
N ASP A 39 5.41 22.95 -13.16
CA ASP A 39 5.10 24.33 -12.74
C ASP A 39 4.90 24.45 -11.21
N ASN A 40 5.35 23.46 -10.43
CA ASN A 40 5.20 23.49 -8.97
C ASN A 40 6.05 24.63 -8.37
N THR A 41 5.41 25.56 -7.67
CA THR A 41 6.04 26.75 -7.08
C THR A 41 7.24 26.43 -6.20
N TYR A 42 7.22 25.32 -5.47
CA TYR A 42 8.33 24.94 -4.61
C TYR A 42 9.55 24.42 -5.40
N ILE A 43 9.32 23.75 -6.53
CA ILE A 43 10.40 23.32 -7.43
C ILE A 43 11.04 24.54 -8.08
N GLU A 44 10.23 25.49 -8.56
CA GLU A 44 10.72 26.76 -9.11
C GLU A 44 11.53 27.58 -8.10
N GLU A 45 11.07 27.64 -6.84
CA GLU A 45 11.80 28.31 -5.77
C GLU A 45 13.16 27.66 -5.52
N ALA A 46 13.21 26.32 -5.46
CA ALA A 46 14.47 25.60 -5.31
C ALA A 46 15.44 25.89 -6.47
N LEU A 47 14.93 25.93 -7.71
CA LEU A 47 15.71 26.25 -8.90
C LEU A 47 16.27 27.67 -8.90
N ARG A 48 15.52 28.64 -8.38
CA ARG A 48 15.93 30.04 -8.34
C ARG A 48 17.13 30.26 -7.40
N VAL A 49 17.16 29.54 -6.28
CA VAL A 49 18.17 29.74 -5.23
C VAL A 49 19.43 28.88 -5.43
N LEU A 50 19.35 27.79 -6.19
CA LEU A 50 20.46 26.87 -6.45
C LEU A 50 21.71 27.56 -7.07
N PRO A 51 21.61 28.36 -8.16
CA PRO A 51 22.77 28.99 -8.80
C PRO A 51 23.51 30.01 -7.94
N VAL A 52 22.81 30.60 -6.97
CA VAL A 52 23.37 31.60 -6.04
C VAL A 52 23.86 30.98 -4.73
N GLY A 53 23.91 29.65 -4.63
CA GLY A 53 24.39 28.94 -3.44
C GLY A 53 23.37 28.84 -2.30
N GLY A 54 22.09 29.13 -2.56
CA GLY A 54 20.98 29.03 -1.59
C GLY A 54 20.56 27.59 -1.28
N TYR A 55 21.52 26.71 -0.99
CA TYR A 55 21.33 25.26 -0.89
C TYR A 55 20.37 24.83 0.24
N ARG A 56 20.35 25.56 1.35
CA ARG A 56 19.40 25.31 2.45
C ARG A 56 17.96 25.56 2.06
N SER A 57 17.74 26.66 1.34
CA SER A 57 16.43 27.03 0.82
C SER A 57 16.02 26.07 -0.28
N ALA A 58 16.95 25.63 -1.14
CA ALA A 58 16.69 24.61 -2.14
C ALA A 58 16.20 23.29 -1.51
N ILE A 59 16.89 22.79 -0.48
CA ILE A 59 16.47 21.60 0.27
C ILE A 59 15.08 21.77 0.87
N GLY A 60 14.82 22.92 1.50
CA GLY A 60 13.53 23.20 2.14
C GLY A 60 12.38 23.26 1.16
N ALA A 61 12.54 24.04 0.08
CA ALA A 61 11.54 24.18 -0.97
C ALA A 61 11.29 22.82 -1.66
N PHE A 62 12.35 22.09 -2.04
CA PHE A 62 12.16 20.80 -2.71
C PHE A 62 11.46 19.76 -1.83
N TRP A 63 11.75 19.74 -0.52
CA TRP A 63 11.02 18.90 0.42
C TRP A 63 9.55 19.28 0.53
N ASN A 64 9.20 20.57 0.47
CA ASN A 64 7.80 21.00 0.46
C ASN A 64 7.07 20.48 -0.78
N ALA A 65 7.71 20.44 -1.96
CA ALA A 65 7.13 19.82 -3.16
C ALA A 65 6.83 18.32 -2.95
N VAL A 66 7.73 17.60 -2.28
CA VAL A 66 7.55 16.17 -1.95
C VAL A 66 6.40 15.96 -0.97
N VAL A 67 6.34 16.77 0.09
CA VAL A 67 5.28 16.71 1.09
C VAL A 67 3.92 17.02 0.46
N ASP A 68 3.86 18.02 -0.42
CA ASP A 68 2.66 18.38 -1.17
C ASP A 68 2.17 17.22 -2.06
N ASP A 69 3.06 16.66 -2.89
CA ASP A 69 2.71 15.53 -3.76
C ASP A 69 2.27 14.29 -2.97
N LEU A 70 2.95 13.97 -1.86
CA LEU A 70 2.55 12.88 -0.98
C LEU A 70 1.14 13.09 -0.40
N ARG A 71 0.81 14.30 0.05
CA ARG A 71 -0.53 14.61 0.57
C ARG A 71 -1.60 14.39 -0.51
N ASN A 72 -1.37 14.91 -1.71
CA ASN A 72 -2.31 14.77 -2.82
C ASN A 72 -2.49 13.30 -3.21
N LYS A 73 -1.41 12.51 -3.28
CA LYS A 73 -1.48 11.07 -3.52
C LYS A 73 -2.22 10.30 -2.43
N ILE A 74 -2.03 10.67 -1.16
CA ILE A 74 -2.77 10.07 -0.05
C ILE A 74 -4.27 10.39 -0.15
N ILE A 75 -4.62 11.64 -0.44
CA ILE A 75 -6.01 12.07 -0.63
C ILE A 75 -6.66 11.28 -1.76
N PHE A 76 -5.96 11.19 -2.89
CA PHE A 76 -6.42 10.41 -4.05
C PHE A 76 -6.57 8.92 -3.71
N ARG A 77 -5.59 8.33 -3.01
CA ARG A 77 -5.58 6.90 -2.70
C ARG A 77 -6.71 6.51 -1.74
N SER A 78 -6.73 7.10 -0.54
CA SER A 78 -7.80 6.98 0.47
C SER A 78 -7.43 7.69 1.79
N LEU A 79 -8.11 8.80 2.11
CA LEU A 79 -8.02 9.43 3.43
C LEU A 79 -8.53 8.52 4.55
N THR A 80 -9.65 7.81 4.32
CA THR A 80 -10.22 6.89 5.29
C THR A 80 -9.20 5.83 5.72
N MET A 81 -8.41 5.33 4.77
CA MET A 81 -7.38 4.36 5.09
C MET A 81 -6.21 5.00 5.82
N PHE A 82 -5.73 6.16 5.38
CA PHE A 82 -4.64 6.86 6.04
C PHE A 82 -4.93 7.08 7.54
N ASN A 83 -6.13 7.56 7.86
CA ASN A 83 -6.59 7.78 9.23
C ASN A 83 -6.67 6.49 10.07
N LYS A 84 -6.91 5.33 9.43
CA LYS A 84 -6.99 4.03 10.10
C LYS A 84 -5.62 3.39 10.35
N GLU A 85 -4.59 3.78 9.60
CA GLU A 85 -3.26 3.16 9.60
C GLU A 85 -2.21 3.93 10.41
N VAL A 86 -2.46 5.21 10.67
CA VAL A 86 -1.54 6.09 11.40
C VAL A 86 -2.20 6.57 12.69
N GLU A 87 -1.44 6.56 13.78
CA GLU A 87 -1.88 7.17 15.03
C GLU A 87 -1.80 8.69 14.91
N LEU A 88 -2.96 9.31 14.75
CA LEU A 88 -3.12 10.76 14.60
C LEU A 88 -3.91 11.32 15.77
N GLY A 89 -3.60 12.55 16.18
CA GLY A 89 -4.37 13.24 17.21
C GLY A 89 -5.79 13.62 16.76
N ARG A 90 -6.03 13.63 15.44
CA ARG A 90 -7.32 13.96 14.83
C ARG A 90 -7.44 13.29 13.46
N GLU A 91 -8.68 13.00 13.07
CA GLU A 91 -9.03 12.57 11.71
C GLU A 91 -8.76 13.69 10.69
N ILE A 92 -8.07 13.33 9.61
CA ILE A 92 -7.74 14.18 8.46
C ILE A 92 -8.86 14.09 7.42
N LYS A 93 -9.47 15.23 7.09
CA LYS A 93 -10.60 15.29 6.15
C LYS A 93 -10.27 16.06 4.88
N SER A 94 -9.24 16.88 4.92
CA SER A 94 -8.85 17.77 3.84
C SER A 94 -7.33 17.94 3.76
N TYR A 95 -6.86 18.59 2.70
CA TYR A 95 -5.45 18.92 2.52
C TYR A 95 -4.90 19.74 3.70
N ASP A 96 -5.66 20.73 4.18
CA ASP A 96 -5.22 21.64 5.26
C ASP A 96 -5.06 20.94 6.61
N ASP A 97 -5.77 19.84 6.84
CA ASP A 97 -5.63 19.05 8.06
C ASP A 97 -4.25 18.40 8.17
N PHE A 98 -3.59 18.07 7.03
CA PHE A 98 -2.23 17.52 7.07
C PHE A 98 -1.23 18.49 7.67
N GLN A 99 -1.34 19.79 7.36
CA GLN A 99 -0.38 20.80 7.84
C GLN A 99 -0.41 20.92 9.37
N ASN A 100 -1.58 20.73 9.96
CA ASN A 100 -1.82 20.99 11.38
C ASN A 100 -1.66 19.73 12.24
N PHE A 101 -1.95 18.55 11.70
CA PHE A 101 -2.13 17.33 12.49
C PHE A 101 -1.25 16.16 12.07
N VAL A 102 -0.45 16.29 11.01
CA VAL A 102 0.41 15.22 10.49
C VAL A 102 1.85 15.71 10.35
N ASN A 103 2.78 15.05 11.06
CA ASN A 103 4.20 15.31 10.87
C ASN A 103 4.78 14.48 9.71
N ASP A 104 5.99 14.83 9.26
CA ASP A 104 6.63 14.18 8.11
C ASP A 104 6.84 12.66 8.32
N ASP A 105 7.14 12.20 9.54
CA ASP A 105 7.30 10.77 9.82
C ASP A 105 5.98 10.00 9.67
N GLN A 106 4.90 10.56 10.22
CA GLN A 106 3.53 10.05 10.08
C GLN A 106 3.07 10.06 8.62
N LEU A 107 3.41 11.11 7.87
CA LEU A 107 3.08 11.24 6.45
C LEU A 107 3.74 10.12 5.64
N ILE A 108 5.06 9.93 5.80
CA ILE A 108 5.83 8.89 5.09
C ILE A 108 5.35 7.50 5.50
N GLU A 109 5.13 7.27 6.80
CA GLU A 109 4.64 5.97 7.29
C GLU A 109 3.24 5.64 6.77
N GLY A 110 2.32 6.61 6.81
CA GLY A 110 0.97 6.43 6.30
C GLY A 110 0.95 6.21 4.80
N ALA A 111 1.70 7.01 4.04
CA ALA A 111 1.87 6.82 2.59
C ALA A 111 2.35 5.39 2.27
N TYR A 112 3.30 4.87 3.04
CA TYR A 112 3.77 3.49 2.88
C TYR A 112 2.69 2.46 3.22
N LYS A 113 2.02 2.60 4.37
CA LYS A 113 1.00 1.63 4.82
C LYS A 113 -0.20 1.53 3.88
N ILE A 114 -0.57 2.61 3.21
CA ILE A 114 -1.69 2.63 2.25
C ILE A 114 -1.27 2.35 0.80
N GLY A 115 0.03 2.11 0.57
CA GLY A 115 0.58 1.78 -0.74
C GLY A 115 0.75 2.97 -1.69
N VAL A 116 0.84 4.20 -1.20
CA VAL A 116 1.23 5.37 -2.00
C VAL A 116 2.72 5.31 -2.37
N ILE A 117 3.55 4.79 -1.47
CA ILE A 117 4.97 4.57 -1.71
C ILE A 117 5.39 3.16 -1.29
N GLY A 118 6.44 2.63 -1.93
CA GLY A 118 7.02 1.33 -1.60
C GLY A 118 7.91 1.35 -0.35
N TRP A 119 8.34 0.17 0.08
CA TRP A 119 9.21 0.01 1.25
C TRP A 119 10.54 0.78 1.09
N GLU A 120 11.18 0.66 -0.08
CA GLU A 120 12.44 1.35 -0.35
C GLU A 120 12.27 2.88 -0.30
N ALA A 121 11.26 3.40 -1.00
CA ALA A 121 10.89 4.81 -0.95
C ALA A 121 10.66 5.30 0.48
N SER A 122 9.98 4.52 1.33
CA SER A 122 9.76 4.89 2.74
C SER A 122 11.07 5.05 3.53
N LYS A 123 12.11 4.28 3.19
CA LYS A 123 13.43 4.35 3.85
C LYS A 123 14.25 5.53 3.33
N ILE A 124 14.27 5.72 2.01
CA ILE A 124 14.98 6.81 1.36
C ILE A 124 14.38 8.16 1.76
N LEU A 125 13.05 8.29 1.80
CA LEU A 125 12.39 9.53 2.22
C LEU A 125 12.65 9.89 3.67
N LYS A 126 12.81 8.91 4.57
CA LYS A 126 13.26 9.19 5.94
C LYS A 126 14.66 9.79 5.96
N HIS A 127 15.57 9.33 5.09
CA HIS A 127 16.89 9.95 4.95
C HIS A 127 16.83 11.38 4.37
N ALA A 128 15.98 11.61 3.37
CA ALA A 128 15.73 12.93 2.81
C ALA A 128 15.13 13.89 3.85
N LYS A 129 14.16 13.42 4.66
CA LYS A 129 13.59 14.16 5.79
C LYS A 129 14.66 14.57 6.79
N GLU A 130 15.55 13.66 7.20
CA GLU A 130 16.66 13.99 8.11
C GLU A 130 17.63 15.00 7.48
N THR A 131 17.91 14.89 6.18
CA THR A 131 18.71 15.89 5.45
C THR A 131 18.05 17.27 5.52
N ARG A 132 16.73 17.36 5.29
CA ARG A 132 15.96 18.60 5.45
C ARG A 132 16.01 19.12 6.89
N HIS A 133 15.82 18.26 7.88
CA HIS A 133 15.85 18.62 9.28
C HIS A 133 17.21 19.20 9.68
N ILE A 134 18.30 18.55 9.29
CA ILE A 134 19.67 18.99 9.58
C ILE A 134 19.96 20.31 8.89
N PHE A 135 19.79 20.42 7.56
CA PHE A 135 20.34 21.55 6.80
C PHE A 135 19.38 22.73 6.62
N SER A 136 18.07 22.49 6.62
CA SER A 136 17.06 23.54 6.43
C SER A 136 16.28 23.84 7.72
N GLY A 137 16.09 22.84 8.58
CA GLY A 137 15.27 22.94 9.79
C GLY A 137 15.95 23.57 11.00
N HIS A 138 17.28 23.68 11.03
CA HIS A 138 18.00 24.20 12.20
C HIS A 138 18.95 25.37 11.85
N PRO A 139 18.80 26.54 12.51
CA PRO A 139 19.51 27.77 12.13
C PRO A 139 21.02 27.72 12.36
N LYS A 140 21.50 26.85 13.26
CA LYS A 140 22.93 26.72 13.60
C LYS A 140 23.65 25.58 12.88
N SER A 141 23.01 24.92 11.92
CA SER A 141 23.68 23.86 11.16
C SER A 141 24.80 24.41 10.29
N THR A 142 25.62 23.53 9.71
CA THR A 142 26.54 23.91 8.64
C THR A 142 25.81 23.97 7.29
N ASP A 143 26.40 24.62 6.30
CA ASP A 143 25.84 24.64 4.95
C ASP A 143 26.05 23.29 4.26
N PRO A 144 25.02 22.75 3.58
CA PRO A 144 25.14 21.51 2.81
C PRO A 144 26.00 21.75 1.56
N SER A 145 26.73 20.72 1.13
CA SER A 145 27.39 20.75 -0.18
C SER A 145 26.38 20.58 -1.32
N VAL A 146 26.70 21.09 -2.50
CA VAL A 146 25.84 20.94 -3.70
C VAL A 146 25.57 19.46 -4.04
N ILE A 147 26.54 18.57 -3.78
CA ILE A 147 26.38 17.12 -3.99
C ILE A 147 25.32 16.54 -3.05
N LYS A 148 25.29 17.01 -1.79
CA LYS A 148 24.28 16.58 -0.81
C LYS A 148 22.88 17.04 -1.23
N VAL A 149 22.77 18.27 -1.76
CA VAL A 149 21.51 18.81 -2.30
C VAL A 149 21.03 17.96 -3.48
N PHE A 150 21.91 17.73 -4.46
CA PHE A 150 21.59 16.91 -5.64
C PHE A 150 21.14 15.51 -5.25
N ALA A 151 21.87 14.81 -4.37
CA ALA A 151 21.51 13.46 -3.94
C ALA A 151 20.09 13.41 -3.33
N MET A 152 19.76 14.36 -2.46
CA MET A 152 18.41 14.44 -1.88
C MET A 152 17.35 14.73 -2.94
N MET A 153 17.61 15.66 -3.86
CA MET A 153 16.65 15.99 -4.93
C MET A 153 16.43 14.79 -5.86
N ASP A 154 17.48 14.10 -6.25
CA ASP A 154 17.41 12.92 -7.13
C ASP A 154 16.58 11.80 -6.49
N ASP A 155 16.82 11.50 -5.20
CA ASP A 155 16.00 10.57 -4.43
C ASP A 155 14.52 10.99 -4.40
N CYS A 156 14.25 12.27 -4.13
CA CYS A 156 12.89 12.80 -4.06
C CYS A 156 12.16 12.73 -5.42
N ILE A 157 12.87 13.02 -6.51
CA ILE A 157 12.32 12.89 -7.87
C ILE A 157 12.01 11.42 -8.14
N LYS A 158 13.00 10.55 -7.98
CA LYS A 158 12.88 9.13 -8.32
C LYS A 158 11.75 8.43 -7.58
N TYR A 159 11.59 8.67 -6.27
CA TYR A 159 10.67 7.92 -5.44
C TYR A 159 9.32 8.61 -5.20
N VAL A 160 9.18 9.90 -5.53
CA VAL A 160 7.92 10.63 -5.34
C VAL A 160 7.55 11.43 -6.59
N LEU A 161 8.34 12.41 -6.99
CA LEU A 161 7.90 13.40 -7.99
C LEU A 161 7.84 12.87 -9.44
N ASN A 162 8.47 11.72 -9.72
CA ASN A 162 8.36 10.97 -10.99
C ASN A 162 7.35 9.81 -10.93
N VAL A 163 6.87 9.48 -9.73
CA VAL A 163 5.99 8.32 -9.53
C VAL A 163 4.55 8.75 -9.70
N ASP A 164 3.80 8.10 -10.58
CA ASP A 164 2.38 8.40 -10.81
C ASP A 164 1.52 8.24 -9.55
N TYR A 165 0.30 8.75 -9.61
CA TYR A 165 -0.69 8.49 -8.58
C TYR A 165 -1.01 6.99 -8.53
N PRO A 166 -1.01 6.37 -7.34
CA PRO A 166 -1.50 5.01 -7.21
C PRO A 166 -2.99 4.98 -7.55
N MET A 167 -3.54 3.83 -7.96
CA MET A 167 -4.99 3.68 -8.15
C MET A 167 -5.77 4.09 -6.89
N GLN A 168 -7.07 4.37 -6.96
CA GLN A 168 -7.86 4.56 -5.73
C GLN A 168 -8.12 3.22 -5.05
N ILE A 169 -8.19 3.22 -3.72
CA ILE A 169 -8.60 2.02 -2.97
C ILE A 169 -10.11 1.87 -3.14
N ILE A 170 -10.56 0.67 -3.52
CA ILE A 170 -12.00 0.38 -3.57
C ILE A 170 -12.61 0.54 -2.17
N ASP A 171 -13.79 1.15 -2.11
CA ASP A 171 -14.60 1.09 -0.91
C ASP A 171 -15.16 -0.35 -0.77
N ILE A 172 -14.88 -1.00 0.35
CA ILE A 172 -15.30 -2.39 0.56
C ILE A 172 -16.82 -2.50 0.67
N ASP A 173 -17.50 -1.52 1.29
CA ASP A 173 -18.96 -1.52 1.39
C ASP A 173 -19.60 -1.39 0.02
N GLU A 174 -19.12 -0.44 -0.79
CA GLU A 174 -19.58 -0.27 -2.17
C GLU A 174 -19.30 -1.51 -3.02
N TYR A 175 -18.10 -2.09 -2.90
CA TYR A 175 -17.73 -3.27 -3.67
C TYR A 175 -18.58 -4.49 -3.31
N ILE A 176 -18.87 -4.73 -2.03
CA ILE A 176 -19.80 -5.77 -1.57
C ILE A 176 -21.23 -5.48 -2.05
N GLY A 177 -21.65 -4.21 -2.06
CA GLY A 177 -22.92 -3.77 -2.61
C GLY A 177 -23.06 -4.09 -4.10
N ASN A 178 -22.02 -3.78 -4.88
CA ASN A 178 -21.97 -4.06 -6.31
C ASN A 178 -22.01 -5.56 -6.61
N LEU A 179 -21.29 -6.38 -5.82
CA LEU A 179 -21.37 -7.84 -5.90
C LEU A 179 -22.80 -8.39 -5.70
N ALA A 180 -23.69 -7.64 -5.04
CA ALA A 180 -25.08 -8.03 -4.86
C ALA A 180 -25.97 -7.82 -6.10
N THR A 181 -25.43 -7.20 -7.16
CA THR A 181 -26.17 -6.79 -8.35
C THR A 181 -25.82 -7.63 -9.58
N GLU A 182 -26.71 -7.67 -10.56
CA GLU A 182 -26.45 -8.30 -11.87
C GLU A 182 -25.50 -7.49 -12.75
N ALA A 183 -25.31 -6.20 -12.42
CA ALA A 183 -24.42 -5.29 -13.15
C ALA A 183 -22.93 -5.48 -12.80
N TYR A 184 -22.61 -6.36 -11.84
CA TYR A 184 -21.23 -6.65 -11.50
C TYR A 184 -20.48 -7.30 -12.67
N ASP A 185 -19.50 -6.59 -13.21
CA ASP A 185 -18.66 -7.10 -14.29
C ASP A 185 -17.73 -8.21 -13.77
N ARG A 186 -17.90 -9.42 -14.30
CA ARG A 186 -17.05 -10.58 -14.00
C ARG A 186 -15.80 -10.61 -14.88
N SER A 187 -15.14 -9.46 -15.03
CA SER A 187 -13.87 -9.34 -15.72
C SER A 187 -12.72 -9.70 -14.78
N SER A 188 -11.97 -10.74 -15.09
CA SER A 188 -10.81 -11.15 -14.28
C SER A 188 -9.78 -10.03 -14.16
N ILE A 189 -9.57 -9.26 -15.23
CA ILE A 189 -8.63 -8.14 -15.27
C ILE A 189 -9.10 -7.01 -14.34
N GLY A 190 -10.39 -6.67 -14.41
CA GLY A 190 -10.97 -5.63 -13.54
C GLY A 190 -10.83 -5.98 -12.06
N ILE A 191 -11.08 -7.24 -11.71
CA ILE A 191 -10.95 -7.74 -10.33
C ILE A 191 -9.47 -7.79 -9.90
N GLU A 192 -8.56 -8.27 -10.76
CA GLU A 192 -7.12 -8.29 -10.43
C GLU A 192 -6.59 -6.87 -10.18
N ASN A 193 -6.98 -5.89 -10.99
CA ASN A 193 -6.60 -4.49 -10.79
C ASN A 193 -7.21 -3.91 -9.50
N ALA A 194 -8.49 -4.21 -9.22
CA ALA A 194 -9.16 -3.73 -8.02
C ALA A 194 -8.58 -4.31 -6.72
N LEU A 195 -8.16 -5.58 -6.75
CA LEU A 195 -7.80 -6.34 -5.54
C LEU A 195 -6.28 -6.50 -5.33
N GLY A 196 -5.49 -6.45 -6.40
CA GLY A 196 -4.05 -6.71 -6.37
C GLY A 196 -3.29 -5.74 -5.47
N ASP A 197 -3.59 -4.45 -5.64
CA ASP A 197 -2.89 -3.35 -4.94
C ASP A 197 -3.50 -3.00 -3.59
N LEU A 198 -4.52 -3.72 -3.15
CA LEU A 198 -5.10 -3.47 -1.83
C LEU A 198 -4.06 -3.77 -0.74
N PRO A 199 -3.92 -2.89 0.26
CA PRO A 199 -3.07 -3.19 1.40
C PRO A 199 -3.58 -4.43 2.15
N GLU A 200 -2.67 -5.14 2.81
CA GLU A 200 -2.96 -6.44 3.43
C GLU A 200 -4.14 -6.42 4.41
N ARG A 201 -4.32 -5.31 5.15
CA ARG A 201 -5.47 -5.15 6.04
C ARG A 201 -6.80 -5.17 5.30
N TYR A 202 -6.89 -4.51 4.14
CA TYR A 202 -8.11 -4.47 3.33
C TYR A 202 -8.35 -5.80 2.64
N LYS A 203 -7.29 -6.46 2.17
CA LYS A 203 -7.37 -7.84 1.67
C LYS A 203 -7.93 -8.78 2.75
N ASN A 204 -7.45 -8.67 3.99
CA ASN A 204 -7.96 -9.42 5.14
C ASN A 204 -9.41 -9.09 5.47
N GLU A 205 -9.78 -7.81 5.49
CA GLU A 205 -11.16 -7.39 5.74
C GLU A 205 -12.09 -7.91 4.65
N LEU A 206 -11.74 -7.71 3.38
CA LEU A 206 -12.53 -8.11 2.23
C LEU A 206 -12.75 -9.61 2.19
N ILE A 207 -11.72 -10.46 2.32
CA ILE A 207 -11.92 -11.91 2.29
C ILE A 207 -12.84 -12.38 3.43
N ASN A 208 -12.74 -11.74 4.60
CA ASN A 208 -13.61 -12.05 5.73
C ASN A 208 -15.05 -11.61 5.48
N ARG A 209 -15.26 -10.44 4.85
CA ARG A 209 -16.59 -9.97 4.45
C ARG A 209 -17.20 -10.80 3.33
N LEU A 210 -16.40 -11.22 2.36
CA LEU A 210 -16.84 -12.16 1.30
C LEU A 210 -17.30 -13.48 1.92
N LEU A 211 -16.52 -14.07 2.83
CA LEU A 211 -16.93 -15.30 3.52
C LEU A 211 -18.21 -15.09 4.33
N SER A 212 -18.29 -14.01 5.13
CA SER A 212 -19.50 -13.69 5.90
C SER A 212 -20.74 -13.51 5.01
N SER A 213 -20.58 -12.77 3.91
CA SER A 213 -21.65 -12.55 2.93
C SER A 213 -22.05 -13.85 2.25
N TYR A 214 -21.10 -14.71 1.89
CA TYR A 214 -21.36 -15.98 1.23
C TYR A 214 -22.21 -16.93 2.09
N ILE A 215 -21.85 -17.07 3.37
CA ILE A 215 -22.50 -18.00 4.31
C ILE A 215 -23.80 -17.44 4.91
N HIS A 216 -24.06 -16.14 4.76
CA HIS A 216 -25.25 -15.52 5.35
C HIS A 216 -26.55 -16.09 4.74
N HIS A 217 -27.55 -16.32 5.58
CA HIS A 217 -28.76 -17.04 5.20
C HIS A 217 -29.63 -16.28 4.18
N ASN A 218 -29.67 -14.95 4.26
CA ASN A 218 -30.42 -14.10 3.33
C ASN A 218 -29.65 -13.73 2.05
N SER A 219 -28.45 -14.28 1.84
CA SER A 219 -27.66 -13.93 0.65
C SER A 219 -28.29 -14.49 -0.62
N SER A 220 -28.46 -13.62 -1.61
CA SER A 220 -29.00 -13.98 -2.92
C SER A 220 -28.08 -14.94 -3.67
N THR A 221 -28.64 -15.63 -4.67
CA THR A 221 -27.84 -16.44 -5.60
C THR A 221 -26.86 -15.59 -6.41
N ILE A 222 -27.24 -14.35 -6.73
CA ILE A 222 -26.41 -13.38 -7.46
C ILE A 222 -25.13 -13.08 -6.67
N ILE A 223 -25.25 -12.65 -5.40
CA ILE A 223 -24.07 -12.30 -4.60
C ILE A 223 -23.17 -13.51 -4.37
N ARG A 224 -23.74 -14.69 -4.10
CA ARG A 224 -22.95 -15.91 -3.92
C ARG A 224 -22.17 -16.27 -5.18
N SER A 225 -22.82 -16.23 -6.34
CA SER A 225 -22.16 -16.54 -7.62
C SER A 225 -21.09 -15.50 -7.98
N ASN A 226 -21.30 -14.22 -7.67
CA ASN A 226 -20.28 -13.19 -7.86
C ASN A 226 -19.09 -13.39 -6.90
N ILE A 227 -19.34 -13.76 -5.64
CA ILE A 227 -18.31 -14.10 -4.66
C ILE A 227 -17.52 -15.35 -5.09
N GLU A 228 -18.18 -16.37 -5.62
CA GLU A 228 -17.55 -17.59 -6.16
C GLU A 228 -16.52 -17.26 -7.24
N PHE A 229 -16.82 -16.28 -8.09
CA PHE A 229 -15.92 -15.82 -9.15
C PHE A 229 -14.77 -14.95 -8.60
N CYS A 230 -15.07 -14.01 -7.70
CA CYS A 230 -14.12 -13.03 -7.19
C CYS A 230 -13.14 -13.61 -6.15
N SER A 231 -13.59 -14.54 -5.30
CA SER A 231 -12.82 -15.02 -4.14
C SER A 231 -11.53 -15.77 -4.51
N PRO A 232 -11.50 -16.64 -5.54
CA PRO A 232 -10.26 -17.29 -5.98
C PRO A 232 -9.21 -16.29 -6.47
N ILE A 233 -9.63 -15.18 -7.09
CA ILE A 233 -8.73 -14.12 -7.55
C ILE A 233 -8.09 -13.43 -6.35
N LEU A 234 -8.91 -13.00 -5.37
CA LEU A 234 -8.40 -12.42 -4.13
C LEU A 234 -7.47 -13.40 -3.41
N TRP A 235 -7.84 -14.68 -3.33
CA TRP A 235 -7.07 -15.70 -2.62
C TRP A 235 -5.63 -15.84 -3.13
N ARG A 236 -5.37 -15.64 -4.42
CA ARG A 236 -4.02 -15.70 -4.99
C ARG A 236 -3.07 -14.66 -4.40
N VAL A 237 -3.59 -13.47 -4.06
CA VAL A 237 -2.79 -12.33 -3.57
C VAL A 237 -2.77 -12.19 -2.03
N LEU A 238 -3.45 -13.08 -1.29
CA LEU A 238 -3.45 -13.06 0.18
C LEU A 238 -2.16 -13.63 0.77
N ALA A 239 -1.64 -12.98 1.82
CA ALA A 239 -0.59 -13.55 2.64
C ALA A 239 -1.04 -14.83 3.38
N LYS A 240 -0.11 -15.77 3.59
CA LYS A 240 -0.38 -17.06 4.27
C LYS A 240 -1.08 -16.92 5.65
N PRO A 241 -0.72 -15.95 6.52
CA PRO A 241 -1.40 -15.78 7.80
C PRO A 241 -2.91 -15.50 7.65
N ILE A 242 -3.30 -14.68 6.65
CA ILE A 242 -4.70 -14.34 6.36
C ILE A 242 -5.45 -15.58 5.85
N LYS A 243 -4.83 -16.36 4.96
CA LYS A 243 -5.41 -17.63 4.47
C LYS A 243 -5.74 -18.58 5.60
N VAL A 244 -4.78 -18.81 6.50
CA VAL A 244 -4.96 -19.67 7.68
C VAL A 244 -6.05 -19.12 8.61
N GLN A 245 -6.04 -17.80 8.87
CA GLN A 245 -7.05 -17.15 9.72
C GLN A 245 -8.46 -17.26 9.13
N THR A 246 -8.61 -17.08 7.82
CA THR A 246 -9.89 -17.22 7.13
C THR A 246 -10.42 -18.64 7.24
N VAL A 247 -9.58 -19.66 6.98
CA VAL A 247 -9.99 -21.07 7.06
C VAL A 247 -10.38 -21.48 8.50
N ARG A 248 -9.70 -20.95 9.51
CA ARG A 248 -10.04 -21.21 10.92
C ARG A 248 -11.45 -20.75 11.32
N ARG A 249 -12.08 -19.85 10.56
CA ARG A 249 -13.47 -19.44 10.83
C ARG A 249 -14.46 -20.59 10.67
N ILE A 250 -14.14 -21.62 9.88
CA ILE A 250 -14.99 -22.80 9.74
C ILE A 250 -15.21 -23.47 11.10
N ASP A 251 -14.18 -23.56 11.94
CA ASP A 251 -14.31 -24.14 13.27
C ASP A 251 -15.32 -23.36 14.13
N GLN A 252 -15.38 -22.03 13.96
CA GLN A 252 -16.38 -21.19 14.63
C GLN A 252 -17.79 -21.48 14.11
N GLU A 253 -17.96 -21.66 12.80
CA GLU A 253 -19.27 -22.01 12.22
C GLU A 253 -19.71 -23.42 12.61
N ILE A 254 -18.79 -24.39 12.73
CA ILE A 254 -19.07 -25.74 13.23
C ILE A 254 -19.67 -25.68 14.64
N VAL A 255 -19.08 -24.88 15.53
CA VAL A 255 -19.55 -24.73 16.91
C VAL A 255 -20.96 -24.12 16.98
N LYS A 256 -21.34 -23.27 16.03
CA LYS A 256 -22.70 -22.69 15.97
C LYS A 256 -23.77 -23.70 15.54
N GLY A 257 -23.38 -24.84 14.96
CA GLY A 257 -24.31 -25.95 14.67
C GLY A 257 -25.31 -25.70 13.54
N ASN A 258 -25.15 -24.65 12.72
CA ASN A 258 -26.03 -24.39 11.58
C ASN A 258 -25.54 -25.15 10.35
N LEU A 259 -26.16 -26.29 10.05
CA LEU A 259 -25.74 -27.19 8.96
C LEU A 259 -25.66 -26.49 7.60
N ALA A 260 -26.63 -25.63 7.25
CA ALA A 260 -26.63 -24.92 5.97
C ALA A 260 -25.44 -23.95 5.85
N THR A 261 -25.16 -23.21 6.92
CA THR A 261 -24.04 -22.26 7.00
C THR A 261 -22.70 -23.00 6.95
N ILE A 262 -22.58 -24.13 7.66
CA ILE A 262 -21.37 -24.97 7.67
C ILE A 262 -21.09 -25.52 6.28
N ASN A 263 -22.11 -26.03 5.59
CA ASN A 263 -21.96 -26.54 4.23
C ASN A 263 -21.47 -25.45 3.27
N LEU A 264 -22.07 -24.25 3.33
CA LEU A 264 -21.61 -23.09 2.56
C LEU A 264 -20.16 -22.72 2.90
N ALA A 265 -19.79 -22.71 4.19
CA ALA A 265 -18.42 -22.43 4.59
C ALA A 265 -17.41 -23.43 3.99
N PHE A 266 -17.74 -24.73 3.97
CA PHE A 266 -16.92 -25.73 3.31
C PHE A 266 -16.88 -25.56 1.78
N SER A 267 -18.01 -25.21 1.14
CA SER A 267 -18.04 -24.91 -0.30
C SER A 267 -17.13 -23.74 -0.65
N PHE A 268 -17.16 -22.66 0.13
CA PHE A 268 -16.28 -21.50 -0.08
C PHE A 268 -14.80 -21.91 -0.11
N ILE A 269 -14.42 -22.83 0.77
CA ILE A 269 -13.04 -23.32 0.91
C ILE A 269 -12.63 -24.20 -0.25
N GLU A 270 -13.57 -24.97 -0.81
CA GLU A 270 -13.34 -25.72 -2.05
C GLU A 270 -13.14 -24.77 -3.23
N ILE A 271 -13.96 -23.71 -3.34
CA ILE A 271 -13.87 -22.70 -4.40
C ILE A 271 -12.51 -22.01 -4.40
N VAL A 272 -11.99 -21.63 -3.23
CA VAL A 272 -10.65 -21.02 -3.12
C VAL A 272 -9.51 -22.04 -3.05
N ASN A 273 -9.82 -23.34 -3.20
CA ASN A 273 -8.88 -24.47 -3.10
C ASN A 273 -8.02 -24.45 -1.82
N ALA A 274 -8.64 -24.20 -0.67
CA ALA A 274 -7.96 -23.99 0.61
C ALA A 274 -8.04 -25.19 1.57
N ASN A 275 -8.36 -26.39 1.06
CA ASN A 275 -8.49 -27.62 1.85
C ASN A 275 -7.22 -27.97 2.66
N GLU A 276 -6.04 -27.57 2.17
CA GLU A 276 -4.76 -27.78 2.86
C GLU A 276 -4.70 -27.09 4.23
N TYR A 277 -5.39 -25.95 4.39
CA TYR A 277 -5.38 -25.14 5.61
C TYR A 277 -6.41 -25.59 6.65
N LEU A 278 -7.26 -26.56 6.32
CA LEU A 278 -8.29 -27.07 7.24
C LEU A 278 -7.64 -27.66 8.50
N THR A 279 -8.23 -27.33 9.65
CA THR A 279 -7.83 -27.90 10.93
C THR A 279 -8.18 -29.39 11.00
N LEU A 280 -7.55 -30.11 11.92
CA LEU A 280 -7.89 -31.53 12.15
C LEU A 280 -9.36 -31.69 12.55
N ASN A 281 -9.91 -30.73 13.30
CA ASN A 281 -11.31 -30.73 13.69
C ASN A 281 -12.24 -30.61 12.48
N ALA A 282 -12.04 -29.60 11.63
CA ALA A 282 -12.82 -29.42 10.41
C ALA A 282 -12.71 -30.62 9.45
N LYS A 283 -11.51 -31.22 9.32
CA LYS A 283 -11.30 -32.45 8.53
C LYS A 283 -12.10 -33.62 9.10
N LYS A 284 -12.05 -33.86 10.41
CA LYS A 284 -12.84 -34.90 11.08
C LYS A 284 -14.34 -34.69 10.88
N TYR A 285 -14.82 -33.46 11.05
CA TYR A 285 -16.23 -33.12 10.86
C TYR A 285 -16.74 -33.54 9.47
N LYS A 286 -15.93 -33.33 8.43
CA LYS A 286 -16.28 -33.70 7.05
C LYS A 286 -16.17 -35.21 6.77
N ILE A 287 -15.19 -35.90 7.38
CA ILE A 287 -14.85 -37.28 7.05
C ILE A 287 -15.64 -38.31 7.89
N GLU A 288 -15.86 -38.03 9.19
CA GLU A 288 -16.50 -38.99 10.11
C GLU A 288 -17.87 -39.50 9.60
N PRO A 289 -18.79 -38.63 9.11
CA PRO A 289 -20.06 -39.09 8.57
C PRO A 289 -19.92 -40.00 7.35
N LEU A 290 -18.88 -39.79 6.52
CA LEU A 290 -18.61 -40.60 5.33
C LEU A 290 -18.09 -41.99 5.72
N ILE A 291 -17.24 -42.07 6.75
CA ILE A 291 -16.74 -43.34 7.28
C ILE A 291 -17.90 -44.18 7.85
N HIS A 292 -18.77 -43.57 8.66
CA HIS A 292 -19.95 -44.25 9.20
C HIS A 292 -20.85 -44.77 8.08
N ARG A 293 -21.19 -43.92 7.10
CA ARG A 293 -22.01 -44.33 5.95
C ARG A 293 -21.38 -45.49 5.17
N THR A 294 -20.06 -45.48 4.98
CA THR A 294 -19.35 -46.55 4.26
C THR A 294 -19.34 -47.86 5.07
N ARG A 295 -19.19 -47.79 6.40
CA ARG A 295 -19.29 -48.96 7.29
C ARG A 295 -20.70 -49.54 7.27
N ASP A 296 -21.72 -48.71 7.34
CA ASP A 296 -23.12 -49.15 7.35
C ASP A 296 -23.50 -49.83 6.03
N ILE A 297 -23.07 -49.29 4.89
CA ILE A 297 -23.24 -49.94 3.57
C ILE A 297 -22.54 -51.30 3.53
N ARG A 298 -21.32 -51.40 4.07
CA ARG A 298 -20.58 -52.67 4.10
C ARG A 298 -21.26 -53.72 4.98
N ILE A 299 -21.86 -53.32 6.11
CA ILE A 299 -22.63 -54.22 6.97
C ILE A 299 -23.92 -54.67 6.28
N ALA A 300 -24.62 -53.77 5.57
CA ALA A 300 -25.84 -54.09 4.83
C ALA A 300 -25.61 -55.01 3.61
N GLN A 301 -24.40 -55.03 3.05
CA GLN A 301 -24.00 -55.88 1.92
C GLN A 301 -23.29 -57.17 2.34
N ALA A 302 -23.13 -57.44 3.64
CA ALA A 302 -22.57 -58.69 4.12
C ALA A 302 -23.55 -59.84 3.80
N PRO A 303 -23.11 -60.91 3.10
CA PRO A 303 -23.99 -62.03 2.78
C PRO A 303 -24.51 -62.68 4.07
N ASN A 304 -25.83 -62.90 4.11
CA ASN A 304 -26.49 -63.56 5.22
C ASN A 304 -25.95 -64.99 5.34
N PRO A 305 -25.41 -65.43 6.50
CA PRO A 305 -24.93 -66.79 6.67
C PRO A 305 -26.12 -67.73 6.91
N TYR A 306 -26.89 -68.00 5.86
CA TYR A 306 -27.84 -69.11 5.80
C TYR A 306 -27.76 -69.80 4.45
#